data_AF-A0A3A8QFC0-F1
#
_entry.id   AF-A0A3A8QFC0-F1
#
_cell.length_a   1.000
_cell.length_b   1.000
_cell.length_c   1.000
_cell.angle_alpha   90.00
_cell.angle_beta   90.00
_cell.angle_gamma   90.00
#
_symmetry.space_group_name_H-M   'P 1'
#
loop_
_entity.id
_entity.type
_entity.pdbx_description
1 polymer ?
#
loop_
_entity_poly.entity_id
_entity_poly.type
_entity_poly.pdbx_seq_one_letter_code
_entity_poly.pdbx_strand_id
1 'polypeptide(L)'
;MRDLRGHRKSLGFLYVFVHLLMLLGAGALGYAALIVAGLAAAGHSGPDAMAWDNPLFLVLAGFAVLLVVLAIAGIFMGVALVGGSPVSRRLATVLAILALPNFPLGTVLGVYSLWFFGQEGWDAELGSPT
;
A
#
# COMPACT_ATOMS: atom_id res chain seq x y z
N MET A 1 17.70 19.93 -18.35
CA MET A 1 17.05 18.65 -18.01
C MET A 1 17.04 18.57 -16.48
N ARG A 2 15.87 18.42 -15.84
CA ARG A 2 15.78 18.33 -14.37
C ARG A 2 16.38 16.97 -13.94
N ASP A 3 17.15 16.93 -12.86
CA ASP A 3 17.71 15.67 -12.32
C ASP A 3 16.59 14.82 -11.70
N LEU A 4 16.01 13.90 -12.49
CA LEU A 4 14.93 13.02 -12.05
C LEU A 4 15.44 11.82 -11.23
N ARG A 5 16.75 11.56 -11.28
CA ARG A 5 17.37 10.39 -10.64
C ARG A 5 17.32 10.49 -9.12
N GLY A 6 17.58 11.69 -8.58
CA GLY A 6 17.43 11.99 -7.15
C GLY A 6 15.97 11.84 -6.68
N HIS A 7 15.03 12.40 -7.45
CA HIS A 7 13.60 12.34 -7.15
C HIS A 7 13.04 10.92 -7.20
N ARG A 8 13.51 10.08 -8.13
CA ARG A 8 13.12 8.66 -8.22
C ARG A 8 13.45 7.88 -6.96
N LYS A 9 14.68 8.03 -6.45
CA LYS A 9 15.11 7.35 -5.21
C LYS A 9 14.32 7.84 -4.00
N SER A 10 14.09 9.14 -3.90
CA SER A 10 13.25 9.72 -2.83
C SER A 10 11.80 9.19 -2.90
N LEU A 11 11.21 9.13 -4.09
CA LEU A 11 9.87 8.59 -4.30
C LEU A 11 9.79 7.10 -3.96
N GLY A 12 10.78 6.31 -4.38
CA GLY A 12 10.86 4.90 -4.04
C GLY A 12 10.94 4.65 -2.54
N PHE A 13 11.76 5.43 -1.83
CA PHE A 13 11.86 5.35 -0.37
C PHE A 13 10.55 5.73 0.32
N LEU A 14 9.86 6.76 -0.20
CA LEU A 14 8.55 7.18 0.32
C LEU A 14 7.49 6.09 0.13
N TYR A 15 7.46 5.42 -1.03
CA TYR A 15 6.60 4.26 -1.27
C TYR A 15 6.85 3.14 -0.26
N VAL A 16 8.12 2.74 -0.08
CA VAL A 16 8.48 1.69 0.87
C VAL A 16 8.07 2.09 2.29
N PHE A 17 8.43 3.29 2.73
CA PHE A 17 8.14 3.75 4.09
C PHE A 17 6.62 3.80 4.38
N VAL A 18 5.84 4.44 3.51
CA VAL A 18 4.39 4.59 3.70
C VAL A 18 3.70 3.23 3.67
N HIS A 19 4.09 2.33 2.77
CA HIS A 19 3.43 1.03 2.68
C HIS A 19 3.91 0.03 3.75
N LEU A 20 5.11 0.21 4.33
CA LEU A 20 5.49 -0.50 5.55
C LEU A 20 4.61 -0.07 6.73
N LEU A 21 4.34 1.23 6.89
CA LEU A 21 3.39 1.71 7.90
C LEU A 21 1.97 1.19 7.65
N MET A 22 1.52 1.17 6.40
CA MET A 22 0.24 0.56 6.02
C MET A 22 0.20 -0.94 6.37
N LEU A 23 1.29 -1.67 6.15
CA LEU A 23 1.39 -3.09 6.50
C LEU A 23 1.28 -3.31 8.01
N LEU A 24 1.93 -2.45 8.82
CA LEU A 24 1.78 -2.47 10.28
C LEU A 24 0.33 -2.18 10.70
N GLY A 25 -0.30 -1.19 10.10
CA GLY A 25 -1.71 -0.88 10.33
C GLY A 25 -2.65 -2.03 9.95
N ALA A 26 -2.37 -2.71 8.84
CA ALA A 26 -3.12 -3.90 8.41
C ALA A 26 -2.95 -5.06 9.41
N GLY A 27 -1.74 -5.25 9.95
CA GLY A 27 -1.48 -6.23 11.01
C GLY A 27 -2.25 -5.92 12.30
N ALA A 28 -2.28 -4.65 12.71
CA ALA A 28 -3.07 -4.21 13.87
C ALA A 28 -4.58 -4.44 13.66
N LEU A 29 -5.09 -4.15 12.46
CA LEU A 29 -6.49 -4.38 12.12
C LEU A 29 -6.84 -5.87 12.07
N GLY A 30 -5.96 -6.70 11.50
CA GLY A 30 -6.10 -8.16 11.51
C GLY A 30 -6.09 -8.73 12.93
N TYR A 31 -5.22 -8.22 13.80
CA TYR A 31 -5.21 -8.58 15.21
C TYR A 31 -6.52 -8.20 15.92
N ALA A 32 -7.05 -7.00 15.65
CA ALA A 32 -8.36 -6.58 16.17
C ALA A 32 -9.50 -7.51 15.67
N ALA A 33 -9.45 -7.96 14.42
CA ALA A 33 -10.41 -8.94 13.89
C ALA A 33 -10.35 -10.26 14.68
N LEU A 34 -9.15 -10.75 15.02
CA LEU A 34 -8.97 -11.96 15.84
C LEU A 34 -9.52 -11.78 17.26
N ILE A 35 -9.37 -10.59 17.86
CA ILE A 35 -9.99 -10.28 19.17
C ILE A 35 -11.52 -10.35 19.06
N VAL A 36 -12.12 -9.74 18.03
CA VAL A 36 -13.57 -9.78 17.81
C VAL A 36 -14.07 -11.22 17.64
N ALA A 37 -13.34 -12.04 16.87
CA ALA A 37 -13.65 -13.46 16.72
C ALA A 37 -13.58 -14.21 18.06
N GLY A 38 -12.56 -13.96 18.88
CA GLY A 38 -12.40 -14.57 20.19
C GLY A 38 -13.49 -14.18 21.19
N LEU A 39 -13.89 -12.90 21.22
CA LEU A 39 -15.00 -12.41 22.05
C LEU A 39 -16.33 -13.02 21.62
N ALA A 40 -16.58 -13.11 20.30
CA ALA A 40 -17.78 -13.73 19.77
C ALA A 40 -17.86 -15.20 20.16
N ALA A 41 -16.75 -15.95 20.06
CA ALA A 41 -16.69 -17.35 20.47
C ALA A 41 -16.88 -17.52 22.00
N ALA A 42 -16.30 -16.64 22.82
CA ALA A 42 -16.43 -16.71 24.28
C ALA A 42 -17.86 -16.45 24.80
N GLY A 43 -18.67 -15.69 24.04
CA GLY A 43 -20.06 -15.40 24.39
C GLY A 43 -21.07 -16.50 24.03
N HIS A 44 -20.65 -17.55 23.33
CA HIS A 44 -21.53 -18.63 22.86
C HIS A 44 -21.12 -19.98 23.46
N SER A 45 -22.07 -20.64 24.12
CA SER A 45 -21.85 -21.96 24.75
C SER A 45 -22.01 -23.15 23.79
N GLY A 46 -22.20 -22.90 22.48
CA GLY A 46 -22.51 -23.91 21.47
C GLY A 46 -21.43 -24.04 20.39
N PRO A 47 -21.24 -25.23 19.80
CA PRO A 47 -20.18 -25.51 18.81
C PRO A 47 -20.31 -24.77 17.47
N ASP A 48 -21.42 -24.05 17.23
CA ASP A 48 -21.75 -23.44 15.94
C ASP A 48 -21.49 -21.93 15.84
N ALA A 49 -20.95 -21.27 16.87
CA ALA A 49 -20.58 -19.85 16.76
C ALA A 49 -19.27 -19.69 15.97
N MET A 50 -19.34 -19.89 14.67
CA MET A 50 -18.22 -19.71 13.76
C MET A 50 -17.95 -18.21 13.61
N ALA A 51 -16.70 -17.77 13.76
CA ALA A 51 -16.31 -16.36 13.62
C ALA A 51 -16.75 -15.72 12.29
N TRP A 52 -16.98 -16.55 11.27
CA TRP A 52 -17.46 -16.18 9.94
C TRP A 52 -18.88 -15.63 9.90
N ASP A 53 -19.71 -15.93 10.91
CA ASP A 53 -21.08 -15.40 10.99
C ASP A 53 -21.11 -13.98 11.57
N ASN A 54 -19.99 -13.50 12.10
CA ASN A 54 -19.90 -12.15 12.67
C ASN A 54 -19.60 -11.13 11.56
N PRO A 55 -20.54 -10.22 11.21
CA PRO A 55 -20.33 -9.25 10.15
C PRO A 55 -19.18 -8.27 10.45
N LEU A 56 -18.94 -7.96 11.72
CA LEU A 56 -17.82 -7.09 12.12
C LEU A 56 -16.47 -7.77 11.87
N PHE A 57 -16.36 -9.07 12.14
CA PHE A 57 -15.15 -9.84 11.82
C PHE A 57 -14.88 -9.81 10.32
N LEU A 58 -15.90 -10.08 9.49
CA LEU A 58 -15.76 -10.09 8.02
C LEU A 58 -15.31 -8.74 7.48
N VAL A 59 -15.86 -7.63 7.98
CA VAL A 59 -15.47 -6.27 7.57
C VAL A 59 -14.02 -5.99 7.96
N LEU A 60 -13.63 -6.26 9.20
CA LEU A 60 -12.27 -6.00 9.67
C LEU A 60 -11.24 -6.86 8.94
N ALA A 61 -11.51 -8.17 8.80
CA ALA A 61 -10.64 -9.11 8.11
C ALA A 61 -10.53 -8.79 6.61
N GLY A 62 -11.65 -8.50 5.95
CA GLY A 62 -11.66 -8.13 4.53
C GLY A 62 -10.88 -6.84 4.26
N PHE A 63 -11.05 -5.82 5.12
CA PHE A 63 -10.29 -4.58 5.00
C PHE A 63 -8.80 -4.78 5.31
N ALA A 64 -8.45 -5.61 6.29
CA ALA A 64 -7.06 -5.95 6.58
C ALA A 64 -6.39 -6.64 5.38
N VAL A 65 -7.06 -7.60 4.73
CA VAL A 65 -6.55 -8.27 3.52
C VAL A 65 -6.35 -7.27 2.39
N LEU A 66 -7.32 -6.37 2.15
CA LEU A 66 -7.20 -5.32 1.13
C LEU A 66 -5.97 -4.43 1.38
N LEU A 67 -5.76 -4.01 2.63
CA LEU A 67 -4.61 -3.18 3.00
C LEU A 67 -3.29 -3.93 2.84
N VAL A 68 -3.23 -5.24 3.14
CA VAL A 68 -2.04 -6.06 2.88
C VAL A 68 -1.71 -6.11 1.40
N VAL A 69 -2.70 -6.33 0.54
CA VAL A 69 -2.50 -6.38 -0.92
C VAL A 69 -1.97 -5.03 -1.44
N LEU A 70 -2.55 -3.91 -1.00
CA LEU A 70 -2.07 -2.57 -1.37
C LEU A 70 -0.67 -2.28 -0.82
N ALA A 71 -0.39 -2.66 0.42
CA ALA A 71 0.92 -2.53 1.05
C ALA A 71 1.99 -3.27 0.25
N ILE A 72 1.73 -4.52 -0.11
CA ILE A 72 2.65 -5.34 -0.90
C ILE A 72 2.89 -4.69 -2.27
N ALA A 73 1.84 -4.30 -2.99
CA ALA A 73 1.97 -3.66 -4.30
C ALA A 73 2.79 -2.36 -4.23
N GLY A 74 2.55 -1.52 -3.21
CA GLY A 74 3.29 -0.28 -3.00
C GLY A 74 4.75 -0.49 -2.56
N ILE A 75 5.05 -1.53 -1.79
CA ILE A 75 6.43 -1.91 -1.45
C ILE A 75 7.18 -2.35 -2.71
N PHE A 76 6.59 -3.22 -3.54
CA PHE A 76 7.19 -3.63 -4.81
C PHE A 76 7.45 -2.43 -5.73
N MET A 77 6.49 -1.52 -5.83
CA MET A 77 6.63 -0.25 -6.55
C MET A 77 7.79 0.59 -6.02
N GLY A 78 7.92 0.74 -4.71
CA GLY A 78 9.01 1.47 -4.07
C GLY A 78 10.38 0.83 -4.31
N VAL A 79 10.49 -0.49 -4.15
CA VAL A 79 11.73 -1.24 -4.40
C VAL A 79 12.14 -1.13 -5.87
N ALA A 80 11.20 -1.25 -6.81
CA ALA A 80 11.47 -1.09 -8.23
C ALA A 80 12.01 0.31 -8.57
N LEU A 81 11.45 1.37 -7.97
CA LEU A 81 11.94 2.74 -8.16
C LEU A 81 13.36 2.94 -7.61
N VAL A 82 13.64 2.41 -6.43
CA VAL A 82 14.98 2.48 -5.80
C VAL A 82 16.00 1.71 -6.64
N GLY A 83 15.63 0.53 -7.13
CA GLY A 83 16.45 -0.32 -7.99
C GLY A 83 16.65 0.23 -9.41
N GLY A 84 15.88 1.26 -9.82
CA GLY A 84 15.92 1.79 -11.17
C GLY A 84 15.36 0.81 -12.21
N SER A 85 14.41 -0.05 -11.80
CA SER A 85 13.70 -0.95 -12.71
C SER A 85 12.59 -0.20 -13.45
N PRO A 86 12.24 -0.61 -14.67
CA PRO A 86 11.09 -0.08 -15.37
C PRO A 86 9.79 -0.46 -14.66
N VAL A 87 8.91 0.52 -14.49
CA VAL A 87 7.62 0.32 -13.84
C VAL A 87 6.50 0.76 -14.76
N SER A 88 5.35 0.09 -14.70
CA SER A 88 4.19 0.49 -15.48
C SER A 88 3.66 1.83 -14.97
N ARG A 89 3.64 2.84 -15.87
CA ARG A 89 3.04 4.15 -15.59
C ARG A 89 1.59 4.03 -15.12
N ARG A 90 0.81 3.10 -15.69
CA ARG A 90 -0.60 2.88 -15.29
C ARG A 90 -0.69 2.40 -13.84
N LEU A 91 0.14 1.41 -13.46
CA LEU A 91 0.16 0.88 -12.11
C LEU A 91 0.52 1.98 -11.10
N ALA A 92 1.55 2.75 -11.42
CA ALA A 92 2.02 3.84 -10.57
C ALA A 92 0.95 4.93 -10.38
N THR A 93 0.25 5.33 -11.45
CA THR A 93 -0.86 6.29 -11.37
C THR A 93 -2.02 5.76 -10.54
N VAL A 94 -2.41 4.48 -10.71
CA VAL A 94 -3.48 3.88 -9.90
C VAL A 94 -3.10 3.88 -8.42
N LEU A 95 -1.89 3.43 -8.08
CA LEU A 95 -1.40 3.44 -6.69
C LEU A 95 -1.32 4.87 -6.12
N ALA A 96 -0.92 5.85 -6.94
CA ALA A 96 -0.88 7.24 -6.52
C ALA A 96 -2.27 7.79 -6.18
N ILE A 97 -3.28 7.50 -7.01
CA ILE A 97 -4.67 7.90 -6.75
C ILE A 97 -5.20 7.20 -5.50
N LEU A 98 -4.95 5.90 -5.35
CA LEU A 98 -5.35 5.14 -4.16
C LEU A 98 -4.67 5.63 -2.87
N ALA A 99 -3.50 6.27 -2.98
CA ALA A 99 -2.81 6.84 -1.82
C ALA A 99 -3.43 8.16 -1.35
N LEU A 100 -4.07 8.95 -2.23
CA LEU A 100 -4.56 10.30 -1.90
C LEU A 100 -5.48 10.40 -0.67
N PRO A 101 -6.45 9.48 -0.44
CA PRO A 101 -7.32 9.54 0.72
C PRO A 101 -6.61 9.34 2.06
N ASN A 102 -5.42 8.74 2.07
CA ASN A 102 -4.67 8.44 3.28
C ASN A 102 -3.90 9.68 3.79
N PHE A 103 -4.63 10.68 4.29
CA PHE A 103 -4.02 11.91 4.81
C PHE A 103 -3.30 11.68 6.14
N PRO A 104 -2.10 12.28 6.38
CA PRO A 104 -1.35 13.16 5.47
C PRO A 104 -0.36 12.44 4.55
N LEU A 105 0.16 11.29 4.95
CA LEU A 105 1.32 10.65 4.29
C LEU A 105 0.99 10.13 2.88
N GLY A 106 -0.17 9.50 2.71
CA GLY A 106 -0.63 9.02 1.41
C GLY A 106 -0.98 10.15 0.45
N THR A 107 -1.46 11.30 0.95
CA THR A 107 -1.66 12.48 0.10
C THR A 107 -0.34 13.02 -0.44
N VAL A 108 0.68 13.17 0.42
CA VAL A 108 2.03 13.58 -0.02
C VAL A 108 2.58 12.59 -1.03
N LEU A 109 2.48 11.29 -0.75
CA LEU A 109 2.91 10.23 -1.67
C LEU A 109 2.16 10.33 -3.00
N GLY A 110 0.84 10.40 -3.00
CA GLY A 110 0.01 10.41 -4.20
C GLY A 110 0.28 11.63 -5.08
N VAL A 111 0.34 12.83 -4.50
CA VAL A 111 0.64 14.06 -5.24
C VAL A 111 2.06 14.00 -5.83
N TYR A 112 3.05 13.56 -5.04
CA TYR A 112 4.44 13.49 -5.49
C TYR A 112 4.63 12.42 -6.58
N SER A 113 3.95 11.28 -6.47
CA SER A 113 3.90 10.25 -7.51
C SER A 113 3.29 10.79 -8.80
N LEU A 114 2.10 11.41 -8.74
CA LEU A 114 1.43 11.95 -9.92
C LEU A 114 2.29 13.02 -10.63
N TRP A 115 2.95 13.87 -9.86
CA TRP A 115 3.89 14.84 -10.40
C TRP A 115 5.09 14.18 -11.10
N PHE A 116 5.69 13.14 -10.48
CA PHE A 116 6.85 12.43 -11.02
C PHE A 116 6.52 11.67 -12.31
N PHE A 117 5.48 10.83 -12.31
CA PHE A 117 5.04 10.04 -13.48
C PHE A 117 4.31 10.88 -14.54
N GLY A 118 4.02 12.13 -14.23
CA GLY A 118 3.52 13.14 -15.16
C GLY A 118 4.61 13.83 -15.97
N GLN A 119 5.89 13.76 -15.56
CA GLN A 119 6.99 14.35 -16.32
C GLN A 119 7.28 13.53 -17.59
N GLU A 120 7.48 14.23 -18.72
CA GLU A 120 7.99 13.62 -19.95
C GLU A 120 9.43 13.14 -19.76
N GLY A 121 9.74 11.91 -20.19
CA GLY A 121 11.08 11.34 -20.11
C GLY A 121 11.46 10.69 -18.78
N TRP A 122 10.52 10.48 -17.85
CA TRP A 122 10.78 9.75 -16.59
C TRP A 122 11.28 8.31 -16.83
N ASP A 123 10.88 7.71 -17.96
CA ASP A 123 11.22 6.38 -18.43
C ASP A 123 12.42 6.34 -19.38
N ALA A 124 12.78 7.48 -20.00
CA ALA A 124 13.90 7.58 -20.93
C ALA A 124 15.25 7.25 -20.26
N GLU A 125 15.41 7.51 -18.96
CA GLU A 125 16.59 7.14 -18.17
C GLU A 125 16.76 5.63 -17.95
N LEU A 126 15.73 4.81 -18.20
CA LEU A 126 15.78 3.36 -18.02
C LEU A 126 16.27 2.62 -19.27
N GLY A 127 16.27 3.29 -20.43
CA GLY A 127 16.65 2.73 -21.73
C GLY A 127 18.07 3.05 -22.18
N SER A 128 18.81 3.92 -21.48
CA SER A 128 20.20 4.22 -21.81
C SER A 128 21.13 3.11 -21.31
N PRO A 129 21.86 2.38 -22.18
CA PRO A 129 22.93 1.50 -21.72
C PRO A 129 23.97 2.37 -20.99
N THR A 130 24.19 2.08 -19.71
CA THR A 130 25.28 2.65 -18.91
C THR A 130 26.63 2.17 -19.43
#